data_AF-A0A0C3KAI5-F1
#
_entry.id   AF-A0A0C3KAI5-F1
#
_cell.length_a   1.000
_cell.length_b   1.000
_cell.length_c   1.000
_cell.angle_alpha   90.00
_cell.angle_beta   90.00
_cell.angle_gamma   90.00
#
_symmetry.space_group_name_H-M   'P 1'
#
loop_
_entity.id
_entity.type
_entity.pdbx_description
1 polymer ?
#
loop_
_entity_poly.entity_id
_entity_poly.type
_entity_poly.pdbx_seq_one_letter_code
_entity_poly.pdbx_strand_id
1 'polypeptide(L)'
;MKPIPSDTHLTVLSMLWDGHSSCHIASKLHIGHSTVSEIHSKALLPLPTNAGGCPSKLTPHDWRHLASLITSGQADTATQLKEVTWLAVSAQTIRNHLKKENMKAVVKASASALAYLTALCICTEVPTLD
;
A
#
# COMPACT_ATOMS: atom_id res chain seq x y z
N MET A 1 -5.80 -41.76 -2.21
CA MET A 1 -4.66 -41.22 -1.45
C MET A 1 -4.54 -41.99 -0.15
N LYS A 2 -3.33 -42.37 0.27
CA LYS A 2 -3.16 -42.95 1.61
C LYS A 2 -3.46 -41.84 2.64
N PRO A 3 -4.25 -42.12 3.69
CA PRO A 3 -4.48 -41.16 4.77
C PRO A 3 -3.15 -40.73 5.36
N ILE A 4 -2.99 -39.43 5.57
CA ILE A 4 -1.83 -38.87 6.26
C ILE A 4 -1.93 -39.34 7.73
N PRO A 5 -0.81 -39.74 8.36
CA PRO A 5 -0.81 -40.09 9.78
C PRO A 5 -1.35 -38.92 10.61
N SER A 6 -2.22 -39.21 11.58
CA SER A 6 -2.83 -38.19 12.46
C SER A 6 -1.78 -37.31 13.14
N ASP A 7 -0.63 -37.89 13.51
CA ASP A 7 0.47 -37.18 14.16
C ASP A 7 1.10 -36.12 13.24
N THR A 8 1.26 -36.45 11.95
CA THR A 8 1.77 -35.50 10.95
C THR A 8 0.77 -34.36 10.74
N HIS A 9 -0.53 -34.64 10.77
CA HIS A 9 -1.58 -33.63 10.62
C HIS A 9 -1.56 -32.61 11.78
N LEU A 10 -1.44 -33.08 13.02
CA LEU A 10 -1.34 -32.21 14.20
C LEU A 10 -0.06 -31.38 14.19
N THR A 11 1.07 -31.97 13.76
CA THR A 11 2.35 -31.26 13.64
C THR A 11 2.26 -30.14 12.61
N VAL A 12 1.65 -30.40 11.45
CA VAL A 12 1.42 -29.37 10.41
C VAL A 12 0.55 -28.24 10.96
N LEU A 13 -0.55 -28.56 11.65
CA LEU A 13 -1.42 -27.56 12.27
C LEU A 13 -0.66 -26.69 13.27
N SER A 14 0.12 -27.28 14.18
CA SER A 14 0.94 -26.52 15.14
C SER A 14 1.88 -25.55 14.42
N MET A 15 2.59 -26.02 13.39
CA MET A 15 3.52 -25.17 12.66
C MET A 15 2.82 -24.04 11.87
N LEU A 16 1.59 -24.27 11.40
CA LEU A 16 0.78 -23.21 10.78
C LEU A 16 0.33 -22.19 11.81
N TRP A 17 -0.02 -22.61 13.03
CA TRP A 17 -0.32 -21.70 14.15
C TRP A 17 0.89 -20.85 14.56
N ASP A 18 2.08 -21.44 14.50
CA ASP A 18 3.35 -20.74 14.75
C ASP A 18 3.73 -19.77 13.61
N GLY A 19 2.95 -19.72 12.52
CA GLY A 19 3.17 -18.81 11.40
C GLY A 19 4.29 -19.26 10.45
N HIS A 20 4.59 -20.54 10.37
CA HIS A 20 5.52 -21.05 9.37
C HIS A 20 4.88 -21.08 7.97
N SER A 21 5.71 -20.89 6.93
CA SER A 21 5.23 -21.00 5.54
C SER A 21 5.00 -22.45 5.11
N SER A 22 4.03 -22.68 4.24
CA SER A 22 3.73 -24.01 3.71
C SER A 22 4.94 -24.67 3.04
N CYS A 23 5.79 -23.89 2.37
CA CYS A 23 7.06 -24.37 1.80
C CYS A 23 8.05 -24.82 2.88
N HIS A 24 8.17 -24.07 3.98
CA HIS A 24 9.05 -24.44 5.09
C HIS A 24 8.58 -25.74 5.75
N ILE A 25 7.27 -25.87 5.98
CA ILE A 25 6.67 -27.07 6.58
C ILE A 25 6.86 -28.29 5.66
N ALA A 26 6.59 -28.14 4.37
CA ALA A 26 6.78 -29.21 3.37
C ALA A 26 8.22 -29.71 3.35
N SER A 27 9.20 -28.79 3.38
CA SER A 27 10.62 -29.12 3.39
C SER A 27 11.05 -29.79 4.70
N LYS A 28 10.55 -29.33 5.85
CA LYS A 28 10.91 -29.85 7.17
C LYS A 28 10.31 -31.24 7.44
N LEU A 29 9.07 -31.46 7.03
CA LEU A 29 8.36 -32.72 7.24
C LEU A 29 8.49 -33.71 6.05
N HIS A 30 9.18 -33.31 4.97
CA HIS A 30 9.32 -34.09 3.74
C HIS A 30 7.97 -34.54 3.14
N ILE A 31 6.97 -33.65 3.20
CA ILE A 31 5.62 -33.88 2.65
C ILE A 31 5.37 -32.96 1.45
N GLY A 32 4.40 -33.33 0.62
CA GLY A 32 4.01 -32.52 -0.53
C GLY A 32 3.46 -31.15 -0.12
N HIS A 33 3.86 -30.10 -0.83
CA HIS A 33 3.30 -28.75 -0.61
C HIS A 33 1.77 -28.72 -0.77
N SER A 34 1.22 -29.47 -1.74
CA SER A 34 -0.23 -29.62 -1.93
C SER A 34 -0.92 -30.17 -0.68
N THR A 35 -0.30 -31.13 -0.01
CA THR A 35 -0.81 -31.71 1.24
C THR A 35 -0.90 -30.67 2.36
N VAL A 36 0.13 -29.85 2.54
CA VAL A 36 0.11 -28.77 3.53
C VAL A 36 -0.97 -27.74 3.18
N SER A 37 -1.11 -27.41 1.90
CA SER A 37 -2.13 -26.47 1.42
C SER A 37 -3.57 -26.98 1.64
N GLU A 38 -3.81 -28.29 1.46
CA GLU A 38 -5.11 -28.91 1.76
C GLU A 38 -5.42 -28.92 3.25
N ILE A 39 -4.42 -29.14 4.11
CA ILE A 39 -4.60 -29.07 5.57
C ILE A 39 -4.90 -27.62 5.99
N HIS A 40 -4.16 -26.66 5.43
CA HIS A 40 -4.38 -25.23 5.68
C HIS A 40 -5.77 -24.77 5.25
N SER A 41 -6.30 -25.24 4.10
CA SER A 41 -7.64 -24.86 3.64
C SER A 41 -8.78 -25.54 4.40
N LYS A 42 -8.54 -26.71 4.98
CA LYS A 42 -9.51 -27.43 5.83
C LYS A 42 -9.49 -26.97 7.29
N ALA A 43 -8.54 -26.13 7.68
CA ALA A 43 -8.50 -25.59 9.03
C ALA A 43 -9.76 -24.74 9.29
N LEU A 44 -10.49 -25.09 10.35
CA LEU A 44 -11.74 -24.42 10.74
C LEU A 44 -11.53 -23.02 11.32
N LEU A 45 -10.31 -22.72 11.77
CA LEU A 45 -9.97 -21.46 12.43
C LEU A 45 -9.11 -20.59 11.50
N PRO A 46 -9.27 -19.25 11.56
CA PRO A 46 -8.44 -18.33 10.81
C PRO A 46 -6.99 -18.45 11.30
N LEU A 47 -6.15 -19.03 10.46
CA LEU A 47 -4.72 -19.13 10.70
C LEU A 47 -4.06 -17.76 10.46
N PRO A 48 -2.98 -17.44 11.21
CA PRO A 48 -2.25 -16.20 11.00
C PRO A 48 -1.78 -16.13 9.54
N THR A 49 -2.11 -15.03 8.86
CA THR A 49 -1.60 -14.83 7.51
C THR A 49 -0.10 -14.60 7.58
N ASN A 50 0.64 -15.37 6.79
CA ASN A 50 2.06 -15.10 6.62
C ASN A 50 2.22 -13.67 6.13
N ALA A 51 3.06 -12.88 6.80
CA ALA A 51 3.39 -11.50 6.45
C ALA A 51 4.22 -11.39 5.15
N GLY A 52 4.08 -12.36 4.25
CA GLY A 52 4.81 -12.47 3.01
C GLY A 52 4.76 -11.17 2.21
N GLY A 53 5.85 -10.88 1.51
CA GLY A 53 5.98 -9.67 0.72
C GLY A 53 7.45 -9.27 0.55
N CYS A 54 7.69 -8.36 -0.38
CA CYS A 54 8.97 -7.68 -0.50
C CYS A 54 8.98 -6.50 0.47
N PRO A 55 10.03 -6.29 1.28
CA PRO A 55 10.13 -5.12 2.13
C PRO A 55 10.01 -3.84 1.29
N SER A 56 9.30 -2.84 1.83
CA SER A 56 9.18 -1.54 1.17
C SER A 56 10.56 -0.92 0.99
N LYS A 57 10.83 -0.37 -0.20
CA LYS A 57 12.05 0.39 -0.47
C LYS A 57 12.15 1.70 0.31
N LEU A 58 11.03 2.15 0.87
CA LEU A 58 10.93 3.37 1.65
C LEU A 58 10.58 2.99 3.09
N THR A 59 11.39 3.43 4.05
CA THR A 59 11.11 3.18 5.45
C THR A 59 9.97 4.09 5.93
N PRO A 60 9.24 3.71 7.01
CA PRO A 60 8.22 4.59 7.59
C PRO A 60 8.78 5.93 8.07
N HIS A 61 10.05 5.97 8.46
CA HIS A 61 10.72 7.20 8.90
C HIS A 61 10.98 8.14 7.72
N ASP A 62 11.59 7.62 6.66
CA ASP A 62 11.85 8.38 5.43
C ASP A 62 10.55 8.94 4.86
N TRP A 63 9.48 8.13 4.88
CA TRP A 63 8.16 8.57 4.44
C TRP A 63 7.65 9.78 5.24
N ARG A 64 7.72 9.74 6.57
CA ARG A 64 7.28 10.87 7.41
C ARG A 64 8.07 12.13 7.13
N HIS A 65 9.38 11.99 6.89
CA HIS A 65 10.22 13.12 6.52
C HIS A 65 9.79 13.72 5.17
N LEU A 66 9.59 12.89 4.14
CA LEU A 66 9.10 13.31 2.83
C LEU A 66 7.73 14.00 2.92
N ALA A 67 6.80 13.45 3.71
CA ALA A 67 5.48 14.04 3.92
C ALA A 67 5.60 15.43 4.57
N SER A 68 6.48 15.57 5.57
CA SER A 68 6.75 16.86 6.22
C SER A 68 7.31 17.90 5.24
N LEU A 69 8.20 17.50 4.33
CA LEU A 69 8.75 18.41 3.30
C LEU A 69 7.64 18.96 2.40
N ILE A 70 6.69 18.12 2.00
CA ILE A 70 5.53 18.54 1.20
C ILE A 70 4.62 19.47 2.00
N THR A 71 4.25 19.09 3.22
CA THR A 71 3.38 19.90 4.07
C THR A 71 3.99 21.26 4.41
N SER A 72 5.32 21.32 4.55
CA SER A 72 6.05 22.58 4.78
C SER A 72 6.25 23.43 3.51
N GLY A 73 5.85 22.94 2.33
CA GLY A 73 6.02 23.64 1.06
C GLY A 73 7.46 23.68 0.55
N GLN A 74 8.37 22.84 1.09
CA GLN A 74 9.75 22.77 0.62
C GLN A 74 9.90 22.01 -0.70
N ALA A 75 8.92 21.17 -1.05
CA ALA A 75 8.91 20.45 -2.32
C ALA A 75 7.47 20.22 -2.80
N ASP A 76 7.18 20.64 -4.04
CA ASP A 76 5.86 20.49 -4.66
C ASP A 76 5.77 19.22 -5.51
N THR A 77 6.90 18.73 -6.01
CA THR A 77 6.95 17.60 -6.97
C THR A 77 7.81 16.46 -6.45
N ALA A 78 7.41 15.21 -6.70
CA ALA A 78 8.17 14.02 -6.32
C ALA A 78 9.63 14.02 -6.83
N THR A 79 9.91 14.69 -7.96
CA THR A 79 11.27 14.88 -8.48
C THR A 79 12.09 15.81 -7.57
N GLN A 80 11.50 16.93 -7.12
CA GLN A 80 12.15 17.85 -6.17
C GLN A 80 12.38 17.15 -4.83
N LEU A 81 11.42 16.34 -4.35
CA LEU A 81 11.65 15.53 -3.15
C LEU A 81 12.86 14.63 -3.29
N LYS A 82 13.04 13.98 -4.43
CA LYS A 82 14.20 13.12 -4.71
C LYS A 82 15.52 13.92 -4.75
N GLU A 83 15.49 15.19 -5.14
CA GLU A 83 16.69 16.04 -5.16
C GLU A 83 17.03 16.56 -3.76
N VAL A 84 16.00 16.92 -2.98
CA VAL A 84 16.14 17.42 -1.61
C VAL A 84 16.52 16.30 -0.64
N THR A 85 16.01 15.09 -0.85
CA THR A 85 16.37 13.92 -0.07
C THR A 85 17.43 13.08 -0.77
N TRP A 86 18.51 12.79 -0.06
CA TRP A 86 19.59 11.90 -0.51
C TRP A 86 19.19 10.41 -0.57
N LEU A 87 17.89 10.12 -0.70
CA LEU A 87 17.35 8.78 -0.72
C LEU A 87 17.59 8.14 -2.09
N ALA A 88 18.15 6.93 -2.12
CA ALA A 88 18.36 6.14 -3.32
C ALA A 88 17.06 5.48 -3.84
N VAL A 89 15.95 6.22 -3.81
CA VAL A 89 14.64 5.75 -4.29
C VAL A 89 14.27 6.41 -5.61
N SER A 90 13.55 5.68 -6.45
CA SER A 90 13.04 6.24 -7.71
C SER A 90 11.93 7.25 -7.41
N ALA A 91 11.81 8.29 -8.23
CA ALA A 91 10.68 9.23 -8.13
C ALA A 91 9.33 8.50 -8.25
N GLN A 92 9.28 7.39 -8.98
CA GLN A 92 8.07 6.56 -9.09
C GLN A 92 7.71 5.88 -7.76
N THR A 93 8.69 5.47 -6.97
CA THR A 93 8.46 4.90 -5.62
C THR A 93 7.84 5.93 -4.69
N ILE A 94 8.29 7.19 -4.76
CA ILE A 94 7.73 8.31 -4.01
C ILE A 94 6.28 8.59 -4.45
N ARG A 95 6.02 8.65 -5.76
CA ARG A 95 4.64 8.82 -6.30
C ARG A 95 3.70 7.71 -5.86
N ASN A 96 4.16 6.46 -5.85
CA ASN A 96 3.34 5.33 -5.42
C ASN A 96 2.95 5.45 -3.93
N HIS A 97 3.87 5.90 -3.07
CA HIS A 97 3.58 6.17 -1.66
C HIS A 97 2.62 7.36 -1.49
N LEU A 98 2.84 8.47 -2.19
CA LEU A 98 1.93 9.62 -2.20
C LEU A 98 0.51 9.20 -2.57
N LYS A 99 0.36 8.38 -3.62
CA LYS A 99 -0.94 7.85 -4.04
C LYS A 99 -1.59 6.96 -2.99
N LYS A 100 -0.80 6.15 -2.28
CA LYS A 100 -1.29 5.27 -1.20
C LYS A 100 -1.85 6.09 -0.03
N GLU A 101 -1.21 7.22 0.28
CA GLU A 101 -1.62 8.16 1.33
C GLU A 101 -2.63 9.22 0.84
N ASN A 102 -3.23 9.02 -0.34
CA ASN A 102 -4.20 9.92 -0.96
C ASN A 102 -3.71 11.35 -1.24
N MET A 103 -2.40 11.57 -1.27
CA MET A 103 -1.80 12.85 -1.68
C MET A 103 -1.76 12.93 -3.20
N LYS A 104 -2.72 13.65 -3.78
CA LYS A 104 -2.85 13.85 -5.24
C LYS A 104 -2.37 15.24 -5.62
N ALA A 105 -1.71 15.35 -6.77
CA ALA A 105 -1.35 16.63 -7.34
C ALA A 105 -2.62 17.42 -7.68
N VAL A 106 -2.73 18.64 -7.16
CA VAL A 106 -3.79 19.57 -7.52
C VAL A 106 -3.36 20.26 -8.82
N VAL A 107 -4.13 20.04 -9.88
CA VAL A 107 -3.91 20.74 -11.14
C VAL A 107 -4.51 22.14 -11.02
N LYS A 108 -3.70 23.17 -11.24
CA LYS A 108 -4.19 24.54 -11.34
C LYS A 108 -5.17 24.63 -12.52
N ALA A 109 -6.39 25.11 -12.26
CA ALA A 109 -7.39 25.34 -13.29
C ALA A 109 -6.82 26.27 -14.39
N SER A 110 -7.18 26.01 -15.65
CA SER A 110 -6.77 26.85 -16.76
C SER A 110 -7.32 28.27 -16.56
N ALA A 111 -6.55 29.27 -17.00
CA ALA A 111 -6.95 30.67 -16.91
C ALA A 111 -8.30 30.95 -17.58
N SER A 112 -8.64 30.21 -18.64
CA SER A 112 -9.93 30.29 -19.31
C SER A 112 -11.09 29.89 -18.39
N ALA A 113 -10.97 28.81 -17.60
CA ALA A 113 -12.03 28.34 -16.72
C ALA A 113 -12.30 29.30 -15.56
N LEU A 114 -11.25 29.94 -15.02
CA LEU A 114 -11.38 30.96 -13.98
C LEU A 114 -12.08 32.22 -14.50
N ALA A 115 -11.78 32.63 -15.74
CA ALA A 115 -12.41 33.79 -16.38
C ALA A 115 -13.92 33.60 -16.59
N TYR A 116 -14.38 32.42 -17.02
CA TYR A 116 -15.81 32.13 -17.18
C TYR A 116 -16.57 32.15 -15.83
N LEU A 117 -15.97 31.64 -14.75
CA LEU A 117 -16.59 31.68 -13.42
C LEU A 117 -16.69 33.09 -12.86
N THR A 118 -15.67 33.93 -13.05
CA THR A 118 -15.76 35.36 -12.70
C THR A 118 -16.80 36.10 -13.53
N ALA A 119 -16.90 35.82 -14.83
CA ALA A 119 -17.91 36.45 -15.70
C ALA A 119 -19.34 36.05 -15.32
N LEU A 120 -19.58 34.78 -15.01
CA LEU A 120 -20.88 34.29 -14.54
C LEU A 120 -21.28 34.88 -13.18
N CYS A 121 -20.32 35.14 -12.30
CA CYS A 121 -20.59 35.73 -10.98
C CYS A 121 -21.01 37.21 -11.09
N ILE A 122 -20.42 37.97 -12.02
CA ILE A 122 -20.74 39.38 -12.26
C ILE A 122 -22.16 39.56 -12.87
N CYS A 123 -22.65 38.59 -13.63
CA CYS A 123 -23.97 38.68 -14.27
C CYS A 123 -25.17 38.42 -13.35
N THR A 124 -24.96 38.15 -12.05
CA THR A 124 -26.06 37.87 -11.09
C THR A 124 -26.47 39.05 -10.22
N GLU A 125 -25.90 40.24 -10.43
CA GLU A 125 -26.41 41.47 -9.81
C GLU A 125 -27.67 41.94 -10.56
N VAL A 126 -28.83 41.46 -10.06
CA VAL A 126 -30.17 41.87 -10.48
C VAL A 126 -30.35 43.37 -10.19
N PRO A 127 -30.71 44.21 -11.16
CA PRO A 127 -31.01 45.60 -10.89
C PRO A 127 -32.36 45.71 -10.16
N THR A 128 -32.34 46.23 -8.93
CA THR A 128 -33.53 46.72 -8.23
C THR A 128 -34.06 47.96 -8.95
N LEU A 129 -35.29 47.86 -9.49
CA LEU A 129 -36.07 48.97 -10.03
C LEU A 129 -36.80 49.65 -8.86
N ASP A 130 -36.49 50.93 -8.62
CA ASP A 130 -37.36 51.90 -7.92
C ASP A 130 -37.88 52.91 -8.94
#